data_AF-A0A966UV77-F1
#
_entry.id   AF-A0A966UV77-F1
#
_cell.length_a   1.000
_cell.length_b   1.000
_cell.length_c   1.000
_cell.angle_alpha   90.00
_cell.angle_beta   90.00
_cell.angle_gamma   90.00
#
_symmetry.space_group_name_H-M   'P 1'
#
loop_
_entity.id
_entity.type
_entity.pdbx_description
1 polymer ?
#
loop_
_entity_poly.entity_id
_entity_poly.type
_entity_poly.pdbx_seq_one_letter_code
_entity_poly.pdbx_strand_id
1 'polypeptide(L)'
;MKKINLHSIKKLHQKNGLLHDITGLFFHNFKQNKAVMDQGYIKSWISDDYYLCQRFEWAFGCESNMFIARLSQMHDWIFYQTAEEMKHAYDEWVGPYSKEQNEKEKQCLEAARHLVN
;
A
#
# COMPACT_ATOMS: atom_id res chain seq x y z
N MET A 1 15.43 -3.40 10.08
CA MET A 1 14.38 -2.52 9.51
C MET A 1 13.22 -2.40 10.50
N LYS A 2 12.91 -1.18 10.97
CA LYS A 2 11.79 -0.96 11.91
C LYS A 2 10.48 -1.03 11.12
N LYS A 3 9.76 -2.14 11.23
CA LYS A 3 8.37 -2.24 10.74
C LYS A 3 7.48 -1.39 11.63
N ILE A 4 6.93 -0.30 11.11
CA ILE A 4 5.90 0.45 11.83
C ILE A 4 4.57 -0.25 11.57
N ASN A 5 4.08 -0.99 12.57
CA ASN A 5 2.77 -1.64 12.55
C ASN A 5 1.69 -0.66 13.05
N LEU A 6 0.47 -0.75 12.51
CA LEU A 6 -0.68 0.05 12.94
C LEU A 6 -1.01 -0.02 14.43
N HIS A 7 -0.67 -1.12 15.11
CA HIS A 7 -0.78 -1.24 16.57
C HIS A 7 0.22 -0.34 17.31
N SER A 8 1.43 -0.17 16.76
CA SER A 8 2.40 0.80 17.26
C SER A 8 1.93 2.23 16.99
N ILE A 9 1.30 2.45 15.83
CA ILE A 9 0.68 3.73 15.44
C ILE A 9 -0.42 4.09 16.45
N LYS A 10 -1.40 3.21 16.70
CA LYS A 10 -2.47 3.42 17.69
C LYS A 10 -2.00 3.60 19.14
N LYS A 11 -0.94 2.93 19.58
CA LYS A 11 -0.41 3.07 20.96
C LYS A 11 0.42 4.35 21.13
N LEU A 12 1.02 4.85 20.05
CA LEU A 12 1.62 6.19 19.98
C LEU A 12 0.57 7.31 19.92
N HIS A 13 -0.62 7.05 19.34
CA HIS A 13 -1.72 8.02 19.24
C HIS A 13 -2.18 8.58 20.60
N GLN A 14 -2.09 7.78 21.66
CA GLN A 14 -2.67 8.12 22.96
C GLN A 14 -1.70 8.87 23.89
N LYS A 15 -0.39 8.93 23.57
CA LYS A 15 0.64 9.35 24.54
C LYS A 15 1.34 10.67 24.21
N ASN A 16 1.33 11.18 22.97
CA ASN A 16 2.23 12.29 22.59
C ASN A 16 1.69 13.42 21.70
N GLY A 17 0.38 13.51 21.38
CA GLY A 17 -0.15 14.67 20.62
C GLY A 17 0.54 14.97 19.26
N LEU A 18 1.38 14.04 18.80
CA LEU A 18 2.18 14.11 17.58
C LEU A 18 1.61 13.06 16.64
N LEU A 19 0.66 13.48 15.80
CA LEU A 19 0.53 12.89 14.48
C LEU A 19 1.93 12.99 13.87
N HIS A 20 2.67 11.88 13.84
CA HIS A 20 3.84 11.80 12.97
C HIS A 20 3.30 11.92 11.55
N ASP A 21 3.48 13.10 10.98
CA ASP A 21 3.07 13.42 9.62
C ASP A 21 3.67 12.37 8.68
N ILE A 22 2.81 11.50 8.14
CA ILE A 22 3.19 10.48 7.16
C ILE A 22 3.41 11.08 5.77
N THR A 23 3.24 12.40 5.62
CA THR A 23 3.60 13.13 4.40
C THR A 23 5.06 12.89 4.04
N GLY A 24 5.30 12.66 2.75
CA GLY A 24 6.61 12.30 2.20
C GLY A 24 6.94 10.82 2.26
N LEU A 25 6.20 10.00 3.02
CA LEU A 25 6.42 8.55 3.04
C LEU A 25 5.88 7.90 1.77
N PHE A 26 6.64 6.95 1.26
CA PHE A 26 6.24 6.07 0.15
C PHE A 26 5.38 4.94 0.68
N PHE A 27 4.53 4.34 -0.16
CA PHE A 27 3.63 3.27 0.28
C PHE A 27 3.43 2.16 -0.74
N HIS A 28 3.10 0.99 -0.20
CA HIS A 28 2.36 -0.06 -0.88
C HIS A 28 1.01 -0.25 -0.19
N ASN A 29 -0.06 -0.38 -0.96
CA ASN A 29 -1.33 -0.91 -0.46
C ASN A 29 -1.67 -2.23 -1.14
N PHE A 30 -2.58 -3.00 -0.53
CA PHE A 30 -2.80 -4.39 -0.91
C PHE A 30 -4.27 -4.68 -1.15
N LYS A 31 -4.54 -5.59 -2.08
CA LYS A 31 -5.83 -6.26 -2.23
C LYS A 31 -6.06 -7.21 -1.05
N GLN A 32 -7.27 -7.74 -0.95
CA GLN A 32 -7.61 -8.76 0.07
C GLN A 32 -6.73 -10.01 -0.03
N ASN A 33 -6.36 -10.42 -1.25
CA ASN A 33 -5.44 -11.55 -1.50
C ASN A 33 -3.97 -11.21 -1.21
N LYS A 34 -3.68 -10.05 -0.61
CA LYS A 34 -2.34 -9.56 -0.26
C LYS A 34 -1.42 -9.29 -1.47
N ALA A 35 -1.95 -9.31 -2.70
CA ALA A 35 -1.27 -8.73 -3.86
C ALA A 35 -1.24 -7.20 -3.75
N VAL A 36 -0.17 -6.56 -4.25
CA VAL A 36 -0.12 -5.09 -4.28
C VAL A 36 -1.21 -4.58 -5.20
N MET A 37 -1.96 -3.60 -4.70
CA MET A 37 -2.97 -2.90 -5.48
C MET A 37 -2.37 -1.65 -6.09
N ASP A 38 -1.77 -0.79 -5.26
CA ASP A 38 -1.19 0.49 -5.63
C ASP A 38 0.13 0.76 -4.90
N GLN A 39 0.92 1.65 -5.50
CA GLN A 39 2.16 2.19 -4.96
C GLN A 39 2.23 3.71 -5.17
N GLY A 40 2.98 4.42 -4.34
CA GLY A 40 3.07 5.87 -4.43
C GLY A 40 3.72 6.53 -3.20
N TYR A 41 3.40 7.80 -2.97
CA TYR A 41 3.77 8.51 -1.73
C TYR A 41 2.65 9.41 -1.22
N ILE A 42 2.70 9.71 0.08
CA ILE A 42 1.79 10.67 0.71
C ILE A 42 2.26 12.08 0.36
N LYS A 43 1.47 12.80 -0.45
CA LYS A 43 1.83 14.11 -0.97
C LYS A 43 1.60 15.21 0.05
N SER A 44 0.47 15.18 0.76
CA SER A 44 0.16 16.15 1.80
C SER A 44 -0.96 15.67 2.72
N TRP A 45 -0.99 16.20 3.94
CA TRP A 45 -2.20 16.19 4.77
C TRP A 45 -3.23 17.19 4.24
N ILE A 46 -4.52 16.85 4.30
CA ILE A 46 -5.63 17.72 3.85
C ILE A 46 -6.41 18.25 5.04
N SER A 47 -6.99 17.36 5.84
CA SER A 47 -7.79 17.70 7.03
C SER A 47 -8.03 16.45 7.88
N ASP A 48 -8.21 16.60 9.19
CA ASP A 48 -8.48 15.52 10.16
C ASP A 48 -7.58 14.28 9.92
N ASP A 49 -8.15 13.24 9.31
CA ASP A 49 -7.54 11.95 8.98
C ASP A 49 -7.35 11.72 7.46
N TYR A 50 -7.50 12.76 6.63
CA TYR A 50 -7.43 12.66 5.18
C TYR A 50 -6.08 13.13 4.64
N TYR A 51 -5.53 12.33 3.74
CA TYR A 51 -4.26 12.59 3.07
C TYR A 51 -4.43 12.52 1.56
N LEU A 52 -3.76 13.45 0.87
CA LEU A 52 -3.57 13.41 -0.57
C LEU A 52 -2.41 12.47 -0.88
N CYS A 53 -2.67 11.45 -1.67
CA CYS A 53 -1.70 10.46 -2.10
C CYS A 53 -1.39 10.68 -3.59
N GLN A 54 -0.11 10.64 -3.94
CA GLN A 54 0.34 10.57 -5.33
C GLN A 54 0.60 9.10 -5.68
N ARG A 55 -0.01 8.60 -6.76
CA ARG A 55 0.22 7.25 -7.26
C ARG A 55 1.38 7.21 -8.24
N PHE A 56 2.09 6.08 -8.30
CA PHE A 56 3.02 5.77 -9.37
C PHE A 56 2.47 4.72 -10.34
N GLU A 57 2.81 4.84 -11.62
CA GLU A 57 2.48 3.85 -12.64
C GLU A 57 3.36 2.61 -12.53
N TRP A 58 2.76 1.45 -12.77
CA TRP A 58 3.47 0.17 -12.74
C TRP A 58 4.51 0.02 -13.84
N ALA A 59 4.25 0.57 -15.04
CA ALA A 59 5.10 0.35 -16.21
C ALA A 59 6.44 1.08 -16.10
N PHE A 60 6.43 2.32 -15.59
CA PHE A 60 7.59 3.21 -15.62
C PHE A 60 7.95 3.80 -14.26
N GLY A 61 7.11 3.61 -13.23
CA GLY A 61 7.34 4.17 -11.89
C GLY A 61 7.15 5.69 -11.81
N CYS A 62 6.64 6.33 -12.87
CA CYS A 62 6.37 7.76 -12.88
C CYS A 62 5.07 8.12 -12.13
N GLU A 63 4.94 9.37 -11.71
CA GLU A 63 3.71 9.91 -11.14
C GLU A 63 2.54 9.80 -12.13
N SER A 64 1.41 9.26 -11.66
CA SER A 64 0.13 9.27 -12.35
C SER A 64 -0.89 10.13 -11.62
N ASN A 65 -2.04 9.56 -11.26
CA ASN A 65 -3.13 10.27 -10.64
C ASN A 65 -2.92 10.44 -9.13
N MET A 66 -3.52 11.50 -8.59
CA MET A 66 -3.66 11.68 -7.16
C MET A 66 -5.00 11.11 -6.67
N PHE A 67 -5.06 10.72 -5.42
CA PHE A 67 -6.31 10.32 -4.75
C PHE A 67 -6.27 10.68 -3.27
N ILE A 68 -7.46 10.82 -2.68
CA ILE A 68 -7.61 11.08 -1.25
C ILE A 68 -7.85 9.75 -0.55
N ALA A 69 -7.13 9.53 0.54
CA ALA A 69 -7.32 8.37 1.41
C ALA A 69 -7.49 8.83 2.86
N ARG A 70 -8.41 8.17 3.57
CA ARG A 70 -8.59 8.35 5.01
C ARG A 70 -7.63 7.41 5.74
N LEU A 71 -7.06 7.86 6.87
CA LEU A 71 -6.11 7.09 7.69
C LEU A 71 -6.66 5.70 8.08
N SER A 72 -7.97 5.60 8.34
CA SER A 72 -8.64 4.31 8.62
C SER A 72 -8.54 3.28 7.48
N GLN A 73 -8.43 3.73 6.22
CA GLN A 73 -8.26 2.87 5.04
C GLN A 73 -6.81 2.42 4.86
N MET A 74 -5.86 3.10 5.51
CA MET A 74 -4.42 2.84 5.41
C MET A 74 -3.94 1.77 6.38
N HIS A 75 -4.85 1.05 7.05
CA HIS A 75 -4.53 0.14 8.15
C HIS A 75 -3.58 -1.01 7.76
N ASP A 76 -3.68 -1.45 6.51
CA ASP A 76 -2.90 -2.56 5.92
C ASP A 76 -1.79 -2.05 4.98
N TRP A 77 -1.58 -0.73 4.91
CA TRP A 77 -0.55 -0.17 4.06
C TRP A 77 0.82 -0.33 4.71
N ILE A 78 1.84 -0.48 3.88
CA ILE A 78 3.23 -0.46 4.32
C ILE A 78 3.84 0.85 3.84
N PHE A 79 4.47 1.58 4.76
CA PHE A 79 5.13 2.85 4.48
C PHE A 79 6.65 2.71 4.50
N TYR A 80 7.31 3.50 3.65
CA TYR A 80 8.76 3.49 3.43
C TYR A 80 9.29 4.92 3.45
N GLN A 81 10.53 5.08 3.89
CA GLN A 81 11.13 6.41 4.00
C GLN A 81 11.57 6.95 2.63
N THR A 82 11.94 6.05 1.71
CA THR A 82 12.40 6.41 0.37
C THR A 82 11.78 5.51 -0.71
N ALA A 83 11.82 5.98 -1.96
CA ALA A 83 11.38 5.21 -3.12
C ALA A 83 12.21 3.93 -3.30
N GLU A 84 13.50 3.97 -2.97
CA GLU A 84 14.41 2.82 -3.06
C GLU A 84 14.04 1.72 -2.09
N GLU A 85 13.68 2.06 -0.84
CA GLU A 85 13.20 1.08 0.14
C GLU A 85 11.91 0.39 -0.33
N MET A 86 10.97 1.16 -0.88
CA MET A 86 9.74 0.63 -1.45
C MET A 86 10.04 -0.31 -2.63
N LYS A 87 10.89 0.13 -3.57
CA LYS A 87 11.30 -0.68 -4.73
C LYS A 87 11.97 -1.99 -4.29
N HIS A 88 12.91 -1.92 -3.37
CA HIS A 88 13.59 -3.09 -2.83
C HIS A 88 12.61 -4.07 -2.18
N ALA A 89 11.63 -3.58 -1.42
CA ALA A 89 10.58 -4.42 -0.85
C ALA A 89 9.71 -5.09 -1.92
N TYR A 90 9.42 -4.40 -3.03
CA TYR A 90 8.73 -4.98 -4.18
C TYR A 90 9.53 -6.11 -4.81
N ASP A 91 10.81 -5.90 -5.08
CA ASP A 91 11.66 -6.88 -5.76
C ASP A 91 11.87 -8.15 -4.92
N GLU A 92 12.07 -8.01 -3.61
CA GLU A 92 12.43 -9.15 -2.76
C GLU A 92 11.23 -9.94 -2.21
N TRP A 93 10.15 -9.25 -1.79
CA TRP A 93 9.13 -9.88 -0.96
C TRP A 93 7.71 -9.71 -1.52
N VAL A 94 7.40 -8.50 -1.97
CA VAL A 94 6.03 -8.09 -2.24
C VAL A 94 5.61 -8.45 -3.68
N GLY A 95 6.49 -8.26 -4.65
CA GLY A 95 6.28 -8.58 -6.06
C GLY A 95 6.15 -10.08 -6.34
N PRO A 96 7.07 -10.94 -5.85
CA PRO A 96 6.95 -12.39 -6.01
C PRO A 96 5.64 -12.94 -5.41
N TYR A 97 5.28 -12.50 -4.21
CA TYR A 97 4.04 -12.91 -3.54
C TYR A 97 2.80 -12.45 -4.32
N SER A 98 2.80 -11.20 -4.81
CA SER A 98 1.71 -10.64 -5.62
C SER A 98 1.48 -11.45 -6.91
N LYS A 99 2.55 -11.84 -7.60
CA LYS A 99 2.46 -12.66 -8.82
C LYS A 99 1.82 -14.03 -8.55
N GLU A 100 2.24 -14.70 -7.48
CA GLU A 100 1.69 -16.00 -7.09
C GLU A 100 0.18 -15.93 -6.81
N GLN A 101 -0.27 -14.90 -6.09
CA GLN A 101 -1.69 -14.74 -5.74
C GLN A 101 -2.56 -14.44 -6.96
N ASN A 102 -2.07 -13.57 -7.86
CA ASN A 102 -2.78 -13.25 -9.10
C ASN A 102 -2.91 -14.48 -10.01
N GLU A 103 -1.88 -15.34 -10.08
CA GLU A 103 -1.92 -16.57 -10.87
C GLU A 103 -2.92 -17.58 -10.30
N LYS A 104 -2.95 -17.76 -8.97
CA LYS A 104 -3.96 -18.61 -8.31
C LYS A 104 -5.39 -18.15 -8.55
N GLU A 105 -5.62 -16.83 -8.49
CA GLU A 105 -6.93 -16.24 -8.74
C GLU A 105 -7.39 -16.49 -10.18
N LYS A 106 -6.48 -16.30 -11.15
CA LYS A 106 -6.75 -16.59 -12.57
C LYS A 106 -7.12 -18.06 -12.79
N GLN A 107 -6.36 -18.99 -12.21
CA GLN A 107 -6.64 -20.44 -12.32
C GLN A 107 -7.99 -20.81 -11.69
N CYS A 108 -8.35 -20.22 -10.55
CA CYS A 108 -9.66 -20.45 -9.93
C CYS A 108 -10.81 -19.92 -10.80
N LEU A 109 -10.66 -18.74 -11.41
CA LEU A 109 -11.66 -18.16 -12.31
C LEU A 109 -11.84 -18.98 -13.58
N GLU A 110 -10.75 -19.49 -14.15
CA GLU A 110 -10.78 -20.40 -15.32
C GLU A 110 -11.47 -21.72 -14.95
N ALA A 111 -11.11 -22.34 -13.82
CA ALA A 111 -11.76 -23.56 -13.34
C ALA A 111 -13.26 -23.36 -13.09
N ALA A 112 -13.66 -22.25 -12.47
CA ALA A 112 -15.06 -21.91 -12.23
C ALA A 112 -15.83 -21.75 -13.56
N ARG A 113 -15.22 -21.15 -14.58
CA ARG A 113 -15.83 -21.02 -15.91
C ARG A 113 -16.10 -22.37 -16.58
N HIS A 114 -15.28 -23.38 -16.33
CA HIS A 114 -15.49 -24.73 -16.84
C HIS A 114 -16.60 -25.51 -16.12
N LEU A 115 -17.02 -25.08 -14.92
CA LEU A 115 -18.10 -25.73 -14.15
C LEU A 115 -19.49 -25.16 -14.46
N VAL A 116 -19.57 -24.02 -15.16
CA VAL A 116 -20.83 -23.34 -15.51
C VAL A 116 -21.19 -23.54 -17.00
N ASN A 117 -20.40 -24.32 -17.74
CA ASN A 117 -20.70 -24.81 -19.09
C ASN A 117 -21.00 -26.31 -19.04
#